data_AF-A0A6P7ZAK4-F1
#
_entry.id   AF-A0A6P7ZAK4-F1
#
_cell.length_a   1.000
_cell.length_b   1.000
_cell.length_c   1.000
_cell.angle_alpha   90.00
_cell.angle_beta   90.00
_cell.angle_gamma   90.00
#
_symmetry.space_group_name_H-M   'P 1'
#
loop_
_entity.id
_entity.type
_entity.pdbx_description
1 polymer ?
#
loop_
_entity_poly.entity_id
_entity_poly.type
_entity_poly.pdbx_seq_one_letter_code
_entity_poly.pdbx_strand_id
1 'polypeptide(L)'
;MLSKLEEILRKQLDTSAESQGIVFTKTRQSAHALHKWVESNGRLQAIGIKAAVLTGAGYSNQTKHMTQNDQQKVIQEFRKQMLNLLISTSVAEEGWISQNATLLCAMA
;
A
#
# COMPACT_ATOMS: atom_id res chain seq x y z
N MET A 1 -7.75 -7.86 14.55
CA MET A 1 -7.28 -6.59 13.97
C MET A 1 -7.05 -6.72 12.46
N LEU A 2 -6.25 -7.68 11.98
CA LEU A 2 -6.06 -7.91 10.53
C LEU A 2 -7.28 -8.44 9.77
N SER A 3 -8.15 -9.23 10.43
CA SER A 3 -9.36 -9.77 9.79
C SER A 3 -10.33 -8.68 9.30
N LYS A 4 -10.39 -7.54 9.99
CA LYS A 4 -11.24 -6.42 9.56
C LYS A 4 -10.65 -5.70 8.35
N LEU A 5 -9.33 -5.53 8.33
CA LEU A 5 -8.64 -4.99 7.17
C LEU A 5 -8.79 -5.91 5.96
N GLU A 6 -8.69 -7.24 6.13
CA GLU A 6 -8.95 -8.21 5.06
C GLU A 6 -10.36 -8.05 4.49
N GLU A 7 -11.39 -7.96 5.34
CA GLU A 7 -12.78 -7.77 4.92
C GLU A 7 -12.95 -6.47 4.12
N ILE A 8 -12.35 -5.37 4.61
CA ILE A 8 -12.38 -4.07 3.95
C ILE A 8 -11.68 -4.11 2.59
N LEU A 9 -10.46 -4.66 2.52
CA LEU A 9 -9.69 -4.79 1.28
C LEU A 9 -10.44 -5.62 0.25
N ARG A 10 -11.02 -6.76 0.66
CA ARG A 10 -11.84 -7.59 -0.24
C ARG A 10 -13.05 -6.82 -0.73
N LYS A 11 -13.82 -6.21 0.17
CA LYS A 11 -15.03 -5.48 -0.22
C LYS A 11 -14.73 -4.36 -1.22
N GLN A 12 -13.64 -3.62 -1.05
CA GLN A 12 -13.36 -2.46 -1.90
C GLN A 12 -12.61 -2.83 -3.19
N LEU A 13 -11.69 -3.79 -3.15
CA LEU A 13 -10.83 -4.15 -4.29
C LEU A 13 -11.40 -5.28 -5.16
N ASP A 14 -12.34 -6.08 -4.66
CA ASP A 14 -13.06 -7.10 -5.45
C ASP A 14 -14.23 -6.51 -6.25
N THR A 15 -14.62 -5.25 -5.98
CA THR A 15 -15.81 -4.62 -6.60
C THR A 15 -15.57 -4.21 -8.06
N SER A 16 -14.34 -3.84 -8.44
CA SER A 16 -14.00 -3.44 -9.80
C SER A 16 -12.54 -3.77 -10.11
N ALA A 17 -12.27 -4.17 -11.36
CA ALA A 17 -10.90 -4.35 -11.85
C ALA A 17 -10.06 -3.05 -11.78
N GLU A 18 -10.71 -1.89 -11.72
CA GLU A 18 -10.08 -0.57 -11.63
C GLU A 18 -9.92 -0.08 -10.18
N SER A 19 -10.42 -0.83 -9.19
CA SER A 19 -10.34 -0.42 -7.79
C SER A 19 -8.89 -0.38 -7.30
N GLN A 20 -8.53 0.73 -6.64
CA GLN A 20 -7.21 0.90 -6.03
C GLN A 20 -7.33 1.43 -4.60
N GLY A 21 -6.48 0.92 -3.71
CA GLY A 21 -6.49 1.26 -2.30
C GLY A 21 -5.14 1.75 -1.79
N ILE A 22 -5.19 2.60 -0.76
CA ILE A 22 -4.02 3.01 0.00
C ILE A 22 -4.28 2.76 1.48
N VAL A 23 -3.42 1.98 2.13
CA VAL A 23 -3.42 1.73 3.57
C VAL A 23 -2.29 2.51 4.21
N PHE A 24 -2.61 3.35 5.18
CA PHE A 24 -1.62 4.10 5.95
C PHE A 24 -1.23 3.39 7.23
N THR A 25 0.06 3.42 7.55
CA THR A 25 0.61 2.92 8.81
C THR A 25 1.71 3.84 9.35
N LYS A 26 1.91 3.81 10.67
CA LYS A 26 2.80 4.74 11.35
C LYS A 26 4.29 4.51 11.06
N THR A 27 4.71 3.26 10.85
CA THR A 27 6.14 2.92 10.76
C THR A 27 6.49 2.14 9.50
N ARG A 28 7.74 2.25 9.04
CA ARG A 28 8.26 1.46 7.92
C ARG A 28 8.19 -0.04 8.20
N GLN A 29 8.50 -0.43 9.43
CA GLN A 29 8.45 -1.82 9.84
C GLN A 29 7.04 -2.37 9.73
N SER A 30 6.04 -1.62 10.18
CA SER A 30 4.62 -1.97 10.03
C SER A 30 4.22 -2.05 8.55
N ALA A 31 4.72 -1.14 7.70
CA ALA A 31 4.43 -1.16 6.26
C ALA A 31 4.95 -2.45 5.60
N HIS A 32 6.20 -2.83 5.89
CA HIS A 32 6.77 -4.08 5.38
C HIS A 32 6.12 -5.33 5.98
N ALA A 33 5.79 -5.33 7.27
CA ALA A 33 5.09 -6.45 7.90
C ALA A 33 3.70 -6.64 7.29
N LEU A 34 2.98 -5.54 7.05
CA LEU A 34 1.67 -5.59 6.41
C LEU A 34 1.75 -6.05 4.95
N HIS A 35 2.75 -5.57 4.21
CA HIS A 35 3.00 -6.03 2.85
C HIS A 35 3.25 -7.53 2.77
N LYS A 36 4.13 -8.06 3.63
CA LYS A 36 4.36 -9.51 3.74
C LYS A 36 3.09 -10.27 4.12
N TRP A 37 2.29 -9.73 5.04
CA TRP A 37 1.01 -10.34 5.39
C TRP A 37 0.07 -10.40 4.19
N VAL A 38 -0.10 -9.29 3.45
CA VAL A 38 -0.92 -9.25 2.23
C VAL A 38 -0.43 -10.28 1.21
N GLU A 39 0.88 -10.33 0.94
CA GLU A 39 1.47 -11.27 0.01
C GLU A 39 1.32 -12.73 0.45
N SER A 40 1.24 -13.01 1.75
CA SER A 40 1.02 -14.38 2.27
C SER A 40 -0.46 -14.77 2.41
N ASN A 41 -1.39 -13.82 2.28
CA ASN A 41 -2.81 -14.06 2.52
C ASN A 41 -3.50 -14.59 1.26
N GLY A 42 -3.76 -15.90 1.23
CA GLY A 42 -4.38 -16.57 0.08
C GLY A 42 -5.74 -16.00 -0.34
N ARG A 43 -6.50 -15.37 0.57
CA ARG A 43 -7.80 -14.75 0.21
C ARG A 43 -7.62 -13.41 -0.52
N LEU A 44 -6.56 -12.66 -0.20
CA LEU A 44 -6.22 -11.42 -0.88
C LEU A 44 -5.55 -11.72 -2.23
N GLN A 45 -4.74 -12.77 -2.30
CA GLN A 45 -4.20 -13.28 -3.56
C GLN A 45 -5.30 -13.75 -4.52
N ALA A 46 -6.34 -14.44 -4.01
CA ALA A 46 -7.43 -14.97 -4.82
C ALA A 46 -8.23 -13.90 -5.57
N ILE A 47 -8.26 -12.66 -5.06
CA ILE A 47 -8.89 -11.51 -5.72
C ILE A 47 -7.88 -10.64 -6.50
N GLY A 48 -6.65 -11.12 -6.69
CA GLY A 48 -5.65 -10.47 -7.52
C GLY A 48 -5.02 -9.20 -6.92
N ILE A 49 -4.95 -9.09 -5.59
CA ILE A 49 -4.26 -7.95 -4.95
C ILE A 49 -2.77 -7.99 -5.27
N LYS A 50 -2.28 -6.87 -5.81
CA LYS A 50 -0.87 -6.55 -6.07
C LYS A 50 -0.47 -5.34 -5.26
N ALA A 51 0.27 -5.59 -4.19
CA ALA A 51 0.63 -4.58 -3.20
C ALA A 51 2.09 -4.16 -3.30
N ALA A 52 2.36 -2.88 -3.02
CA ALA A 52 3.72 -2.37 -2.82
C ALA A 52 3.80 -1.45 -1.60
N VAL A 53 5.02 -1.34 -1.05
CA VAL A 53 5.33 -0.43 0.05
C VAL A 53 5.77 0.92 -0.51
N LEU A 54 5.28 2.01 0.06
CA LEU A 54 5.70 3.37 -0.23
C LEU A 54 6.11 4.08 1.07
N THR A 55 7.41 4.20 1.31
CA THR A 55 7.94 4.89 2.52
C THR A 55 8.77 6.10 2.14
N GLY A 56 8.82 7.11 3.02
CA GLY A 56 9.63 8.32 2.82
C GLY A 56 11.14 8.04 2.69
N ALA A 57 11.92 9.00 2.20
CA ALA A 57 13.34 8.82 1.84
C ALA A 57 14.35 8.88 3.02
N GLY A 58 13.87 9.06 4.27
CA GLY A 58 14.74 9.21 5.45
C GLY A 58 15.67 8.01 5.73
N TYR A 59 16.74 8.24 6.48
CA TYR A 59 17.69 7.18 6.87
C TYR A 59 17.22 6.46 8.14
N SER A 60 16.97 5.15 8.06
CA SER A 60 16.93 4.28 9.24
C SER A 60 17.56 2.91 8.92
N ASN A 61 18.40 2.39 9.81
CA ASN A 61 19.20 1.16 9.59
C ASN A 61 18.39 -0.14 9.52
N GLN A 62 17.06 -0.10 9.67
CA GLN A 62 16.25 -1.30 9.92
C GLN A 62 15.39 -1.75 8.73
N THR A 63 15.29 -0.95 7.66
CA THR A 63 14.42 -1.25 6.50
C THR A 63 15.07 -0.78 5.20
N LYS A 64 14.92 -1.56 4.12
CA LYS A 64 15.45 -1.23 2.79
C LYS A 64 14.94 0.15 2.36
N HIS A 65 15.86 1.10 2.15
CA HIS A 65 15.53 2.47 1.79
C HIS A 65 14.89 2.53 0.40
N MET A 66 13.88 3.38 0.23
CA MET A 66 13.39 3.77 -1.08
C MET A 66 14.04 5.09 -1.47
N THR A 67 14.70 5.13 -2.62
CA THR A 67 15.12 6.39 -3.22
C THR A 67 13.90 7.14 -3.77
N GLN A 68 14.04 8.43 -4.06
CA GLN A 68 12.98 9.20 -4.72
C GLN A 68 12.59 8.59 -6.08
N ASN A 69 13.55 8.02 -6.81
CA ASN A 69 13.30 7.33 -8.07
C ASN A 69 12.48 6.04 -7.87
N ASP A 70 12.75 5.28 -6.80
CA ASP A 70 11.97 4.08 -6.47
C ASP A 70 10.53 4.44 -6.08
N GLN A 71 10.36 5.50 -5.31
CA GLN A 71 9.03 6.03 -4.98
C GLN A 71 8.27 6.42 -6.24
N GLN A 72 8.90 7.13 -7.18
CA GLN A 72 8.29 7.51 -8.45
C GLN A 72 7.87 6.30 -9.28
N LYS A 73 8.71 5.25 -9.34
CA LYS A 73 8.37 4.00 -10.05
C LYS A 73 7.14 3.34 -9.44
N VAL A 74 7.11 3.15 -8.12
CA VAL A 74 5.95 2.56 -7.42
C VAL A 74 4.68 3.38 -7.63
N ILE A 75 4.78 4.72 -7.58
CA ILE A 75 3.65 5.61 -7.87
C ILE A 75 3.18 5.47 -9.31
N GLN A 76 4.09 5.37 -10.29
CA GLN A 76 3.74 5.19 -11.69
C GLN A 76 3.07 3.84 -11.94
N GLU A 77 3.58 2.76 -11.34
CA GLU A 77 2.98 1.43 -11.42
C GLU A 77 1.58 1.40 -10.80
N PHE A 78 1.40 2.07 -9.66
CA PHE A 78 0.09 2.26 -9.07
C PHE A 78 -0.82 3.05 -10.00
N ARG A 79 -0.41 4.22 -10.51
CA ARG A 79 -1.25 5.01 -11.45
C ARG A 79 -1.62 4.27 -12.73
N LYS A 80 -0.81 3.30 -13.17
CA LYS A 80 -1.06 2.44 -14.33
C LYS A 80 -1.87 1.18 -13.99
N GLN A 81 -2.39 1.04 -12.78
CA GLN A 81 -3.10 -0.13 -12.27
C GLN A 81 -2.29 -1.44 -12.32
N MET A 82 -0.97 -1.35 -12.43
CA MET A 82 -0.07 -2.51 -12.27
C MET A 82 -0.06 -2.98 -10.81
N LEU A 83 -0.28 -2.02 -9.89
CA LEU A 83 -0.51 -2.23 -8.47
C LEU A 83 -1.91 -1.70 -8.14
N ASN A 84 -2.64 -2.40 -7.28
CA ASN A 84 -3.96 -1.99 -6.80
C ASN A 84 -4.01 -1.74 -5.28
N LEU A 85 -2.89 -1.92 -4.59
CA LEU A 85 -2.76 -1.58 -3.16
C LEU A 85 -1.40 -0.92 -2.86
N LEU A 86 -1.42 0.26 -2.26
CA LEU A 86 -0.24 0.87 -1.66
C LEU A 86 -0.30 0.79 -0.14
N ILE A 87 0.81 0.41 0.48
CA ILE A 87 0.98 0.45 1.93
C ILE A 87 1.99 1.54 2.25
N SER A 88 1.50 2.64 2.80
CA SER A 88 2.24 3.89 2.91
C SER A 88 2.45 4.33 4.35
N THR A 89 3.54 5.04 4.61
CA THR A 89 3.73 5.78 5.87
C THR A 89 3.30 7.24 5.70
N SER A 90 2.81 7.89 6.77
CA SER A 90 2.41 9.32 6.78
C SER A 90 3.49 10.29 6.28
N VAL A 91 4.77 9.89 6.27
CA VAL A 91 5.87 10.69 5.69
C VAL A 91 5.76 10.83 4.15
N ALA A 92 4.95 10.01 3.48
CA ALA A 92 4.68 10.11 2.05
C ALA A 92 3.51 11.08 1.72
N GLU A 93 2.93 11.73 2.72
CA GLU A 93 1.72 12.56 2.59
C GLU A 93 2.03 14.00 2.11
N GLU A 94 3.26 14.50 2.27
CA GLU A 94 3.62 15.91 1.96
C GLU A 94 3.82 16.24 0.45
N GLY A 95 3.18 15.54 -0.50
CA GLY A 95 3.06 16.18 -1.83
C GLY A 95 2.71 15.40 -3.10
N TRP A 96 2.33 14.12 -3.10
CA TRP A 96 2.28 13.38 -4.39
C TRP A 96 1.07 12.45 -4.65
N ILE A 97 0.18 12.25 -3.68
CA ILE A 97 -0.95 11.32 -3.85
C ILE A 97 -2.12 12.05 -4.53
N SER A 98 -2.24 11.85 -5.85
CA SER A 98 -3.23 12.48 -6.73
C SER A 98 -4.58 11.73 -6.74
N GLN A 99 -5.63 12.51 -6.44
CA GLN A 99 -7.10 12.45 -6.61
C GLN A 99 -7.92 11.22 -7.07
N ASN A 100 -7.38 10.04 -7.40
CA ASN A 100 -8.21 8.91 -7.89
C ASN A 100 -8.14 7.62 -7.05
N ALA A 101 -7.41 7.61 -5.92
CA ALA A 101 -7.36 6.43 -5.04
C ALA A 101 -8.45 6.51 -3.97
N THR A 102 -9.21 5.43 -3.79
CA THR A 102 -10.09 5.30 -2.61
C THR A 102 -9.20 5.17 -1.38
N LEU A 103 -9.26 6.17 -0.49
CA LEU A 103 -8.55 6.16 0.79
C LEU A 103 -9.07 5.00 1.64
N LEU A 104 -8.21 4.02 1.93
CA LEU A 104 -8.60 2.73 2.48
C LEU A 104 -7.86 2.50 3.80
N CYS A 105 -8.41 3.09 4.87
CA CYS A 105 -7.99 2.94 6.26
C CYS A 105 -6.57 3.47 6.61
N ALA A 106 -6.54 4.34 7.63
CA ALA A 106 -5.36 4.53 8.47
C ALA A 106 -5.40 3.50 9.61
N MET A 107 -4.42 2.61 9.69
CA MET A 107 -4.21 1.83 10.91
C MET A 107 -3.31 2.64 11.85
N ALA A 108 -3.93 3.21 12.89
CA ALA A 108 -3.26 3.89 13.99
C ALA A 108 -2.49 2.90 14.87
#